data_AF-A0A2N3W8J1-F1
#
_entry.id   AF-A0A2N3W8J1-F1
#
_cell.length_a   1.000
_cell.length_b   1.000
_cell.length_c   1.000
_cell.angle_alpha   90.00
_cell.angle_beta   90.00
_cell.angle_gamma   90.00
#
_symmetry.space_group_name_H-M   'P 1'
#
loop_
_entity.id
_entity.type
_entity.pdbx_description
1 polymer ?
#
loop_
_entity_poly.entity_id
_entity_poly.type
_entity_poly.pdbx_seq_one_letter_code
_entity_poly.pdbx_strand_id
1 'polypeptide(L)'
;MASNVAWLAGYRHPRYRGHGDLEEAVLDAFAQPRPLIEGAVMVGDPLQVLPVVYHALWAGRLETALEVPLHEQVLVRRTAAGERER
;
A
#
# COMPACT_ATOMS: atom_id res chain seq x y z
N MET A 1 2.49 11.80 15.84
CA MET A 1 2.30 10.57 15.03
C MET A 1 1.31 10.78 13.87
N ALA A 2 1.47 11.88 13.11
CA ALA A 2 0.59 12.22 11.98
C ALA A 2 1.33 12.30 10.63
N SER A 3 2.65 12.08 10.60
CA SER A 3 3.48 12.37 9.43
C SER A 3 3.17 11.46 8.24
N ASN A 4 3.16 10.13 8.45
CA ASN A 4 2.89 9.20 7.36
C ASN A 4 1.45 9.31 6.84
N VAL A 5 0.46 9.46 7.72
CA VAL A 5 -0.95 9.62 7.31
C VAL A 5 -1.15 10.93 6.54
N ALA A 6 -0.57 12.04 7.01
CA ALA A 6 -0.62 13.32 6.29
C ALA A 6 0.07 13.25 4.92
N TRP A 7 1.19 12.52 4.83
CA TRP A 7 1.88 12.28 3.57
C TRP A 7 1.07 11.37 2.62
N LEU A 8 0.49 10.28 3.13
CA LEU A 8 -0.39 9.38 2.39
C LEU A 8 -1.65 10.08 1.87
N ALA A 9 -2.12 11.14 2.54
CA ALA A 9 -3.26 11.94 2.06
C ALA A 9 -3.02 12.56 0.68
N GLY A 10 -1.76 12.68 0.22
CA GLY A 10 -1.42 13.06 -1.15
C GLY A 10 -1.83 12.03 -2.21
N TYR A 11 -2.01 10.76 -1.81
CA TYR A 11 -2.36 9.63 -2.67
C TYR A 11 -3.86 9.28 -2.61
N ARG A 12 -4.70 10.09 -1.96
CA ARG A 12 -6.14 9.83 -1.82
C ARG A 12 -6.94 9.85 -3.13
N HIS A 13 -6.38 10.43 -4.19
CA HIS A 13 -7.09 10.62 -5.45
C HIS A 13 -7.22 9.30 -6.24
N PRO A 14 -8.40 8.97 -6.82
CA PRO A 14 -8.63 7.71 -7.55
C PRO A 14 -7.64 7.42 -8.70
N ARG A 15 -6.99 8.45 -9.25
CA ARG A 15 -5.91 8.31 -10.25
C ARG A 15 -4.75 7.40 -9.81
N TYR A 16 -4.55 7.28 -8.49
CA TYR A 16 -3.50 6.46 -7.92
C TYR A 16 -3.96 5.03 -7.63
N ARG A 17 -5.22 4.68 -7.89
CA ARG A 17 -5.73 3.32 -7.66
C ARG A 17 -5.04 2.25 -8.51
N GLY A 18 -4.33 2.65 -9.57
CA GLY A 18 -3.85 1.74 -10.59
C GLY A 18 -4.91 1.58 -11.68
N HIS A 19 -4.45 1.36 -12.90
CA HIS A 19 -5.32 1.17 -14.06
C HIS A 19 -5.25 -0.31 -14.49
N GLY A 20 -6.36 -0.84 -15.01
CA GLY A 20 -6.47 -2.27 -15.33
C GLY A 20 -6.27 -3.15 -14.10
N ASP A 21 -5.48 -4.20 -14.26
CA ASP A 21 -5.26 -5.22 -13.21
C ASP A 21 -4.19 -4.83 -12.18
N LEU A 22 -3.64 -3.61 -12.27
CA LEU A 22 -2.52 -3.18 -11.43
C LEU A 22 -2.88 -3.10 -9.94
N GLU A 23 -4.10 -2.66 -9.59
CA GLU A 23 -4.53 -2.65 -8.19
C GLU A 23 -4.56 -4.07 -7.62
N GLU A 24 -5.16 -5.00 -8.35
CA GLU A 24 -5.31 -6.39 -7.94
C GLU A 24 -3.94 -7.08 -7.84
N ALA A 25 -3.05 -6.87 -8.81
CA ALA A 25 -1.67 -7.37 -8.76
C ALA A 25 -0.91 -6.86 -7.52
N VAL A 26 -1.10 -5.59 -7.12
CA VAL A 26 -0.53 -5.05 -5.88
C VAL A 26 -1.11 -5.75 -4.65
N LEU A 27 -2.43 -5.93 -4.58
CA LEU A 27 -3.06 -6.60 -3.45
C LEU A 27 -2.65 -8.07 -3.33
N ASP A 28 -2.52 -8.75 -4.47
CA ASP A 28 -2.14 -10.16 -4.58
C ASP A 28 -0.68 -10.39 -4.30
N ALA A 29 0.19 -9.45 -4.70
CA ALA A 29 1.52 -9.38 -4.15
C ALA A 29 1.34 -9.38 -2.63
N PHE A 30 0.83 -8.34 -1.98
CA PHE A 30 0.78 -8.24 -0.51
C PHE A 30 -0.16 -9.20 0.24
N ALA A 31 -0.68 -10.27 -0.39
CA ALA A 31 -1.44 -11.32 0.27
C ALA A 31 -0.67 -11.98 1.43
N GLN A 32 0.66 -12.01 1.36
CA GLN A 32 1.56 -12.36 2.47
C GLN A 32 2.38 -11.12 2.89
N PRO A 33 2.60 -10.90 4.20
CA PRO A 33 3.41 -9.77 4.67
C PRO A 33 4.80 -9.78 4.07
N ARG A 34 5.27 -8.64 3.54
CA ARG A 34 6.64 -8.50 3.02
C ARG A 34 7.14 -7.06 2.97
N PRO A 35 8.44 -6.83 2.74
CA PRO A 35 8.99 -5.50 2.52
C PRO A 35 8.29 -4.76 1.38
N LEU A 36 7.98 -3.49 1.62
CA LEU A 36 7.27 -2.61 0.68
C LEU A 36 7.93 -2.60 -0.70
N ILE A 37 9.25 -2.47 -0.77
CA ILE A 37 9.97 -2.41 -2.05
C ILE A 37 9.96 -3.74 -2.79
N GLU A 38 10.06 -4.86 -2.08
CA GLU A 38 10.00 -6.19 -2.70
C GLU A 38 8.64 -6.42 -3.35
N GLY A 39 7.55 -6.05 -2.66
CA GLY A 39 6.21 -6.11 -3.25
C GLY A 39 6.05 -5.22 -4.47
N ALA A 40 6.60 -4.00 -4.45
CA ALA A 40 6.55 -3.11 -5.60
C ALA A 40 7.32 -3.66 -6.81
N VAL A 41 8.55 -4.16 -6.58
CA VAL A 41 9.42 -4.74 -7.63
C VAL A 41 8.81 -6.01 -8.24
N MET A 42 8.15 -6.84 -7.44
CA MET A 42 7.48 -8.05 -7.95
C MET A 42 6.32 -7.74 -8.90
N VAL A 43 5.61 -6.63 -8.67
CA VAL A 43 4.48 -6.21 -9.53
C VAL A 43 4.99 -5.54 -10.80
N GLY A 44 6.06 -4.74 -10.72
CA GLY A 44 6.62 -4.05 -11.87
C GLY A 44 7.58 -2.92 -11.49
N ASP A 45 7.63 -1.87 -12.31
CA ASP A 45 8.48 -0.69 -12.06
C ASP A 45 8.02 0.03 -10.78
N PRO A 46 8.87 0.14 -9.73
CA PRO A 46 8.53 0.84 -8.50
C PRO A 46 8.04 2.28 -8.72
N LEU A 47 8.53 3.00 -9.73
CA LEU A 47 8.08 4.36 -10.00
C LEU A 47 6.59 4.42 -10.41
N GLN A 48 6.09 3.35 -11.04
CA GLN A 48 4.69 3.22 -11.44
C GLN A 48 3.84 2.54 -10.35
N VAL A 49 4.43 1.59 -9.62
CA VAL A 49 3.71 0.75 -8.65
C VAL A 49 3.55 1.44 -7.29
N LEU A 50 4.58 2.15 -6.81
CA LEU A 50 4.56 2.76 -5.48
C LEU A 50 3.36 3.71 -5.24
N PRO A 51 2.96 4.58 -6.19
CA PRO A 51 1.75 5.39 -6.02
C PRO A 51 0.49 4.55 -5.74
N VAL A 52 0.39 3.35 -6.32
CA VAL A 52 -0.72 2.41 -6.11
C VAL A 52 -0.65 1.77 -4.73
N VAL A 53 0.53 1.36 -4.29
CA VAL A 53 0.76 0.86 -2.92
C VAL A 53 0.36 1.92 -1.89
N TYR A 54 0.78 3.16 -2.08
CA TYR A 54 0.45 4.28 -1.17
C TYR A 54 -1.05 4.61 -1.19
N HIS A 55 -1.70 4.56 -2.36
CA HIS A 55 -3.15 4.68 -2.44
C HIS A 55 -3.86 3.55 -1.68
N ALA A 56 -3.39 2.31 -1.83
CA ALA A 56 -3.99 1.16 -1.17
C ALA A 56 -3.79 1.20 0.36
N LEU A 57 -2.65 1.71 0.85
CA LEU A 57 -2.43 2.02 2.27
C LEU A 57 -3.39 3.11 2.77
N TRP A 58 -3.55 4.20 2.00
CA TRP A 58 -4.51 5.27 2.33
C TRP A 58 -5.96 4.73 2.38
N ALA A 59 -6.33 3.90 1.41
CA ALA A 59 -7.66 3.31 1.31
C ALA A 59 -7.89 2.17 2.32
N GLY A 60 -6.88 1.80 3.13
CA GLY A 60 -6.97 0.71 4.11
C GLY A 60 -7.14 -0.67 3.48
N ARG A 61 -6.73 -0.85 2.22
CA ARG A 61 -6.67 -2.15 1.53
C ARG A 61 -5.35 -2.88 1.81
N LEU A 62 -4.30 -2.10 2.05
CA LEU A 62 -3.04 -2.56 2.62
C LEU A 62 -2.86 -1.93 3.99
N GLU A 63 -2.03 -2.56 4.81
CA GLU A 63 -1.68 -2.06 6.13
C GLU A 63 -0.21 -2.30 6.46
N THR A 64 0.31 -1.41 7.31
CA THR A 64 1.66 -1.43 7.88
C THR A 64 1.65 -0.59 9.15
N ALA A 65 2.73 -0.63 9.94
CA ALA A 65 2.89 0.22 11.11
C ALA A 65 3.13 1.67 10.68
N LEU A 66 2.09 2.51 10.71
CA LEU A 66 2.18 3.93 10.29
C LEU A 66 2.70 4.84 11.42
N GLU A 67 2.87 4.31 12.62
CA GLU A 67 3.45 4.97 13.79
C GLU A 67 4.99 5.08 13.73
N VAL A 68 5.64 4.23 12.93
CA VAL A 68 7.08 4.30 12.62
C VAL A 68 7.29 4.94 11.24
N PRO A 69 8.47 5.54 10.95
CA PRO A 69 8.72 6.11 9.63
C PRO A 69 8.44 5.11 8.50
N LEU A 70 7.69 5.54 7.48
CA LEU A 70 7.46 4.70 6.31
C LEU A 70 8.75 4.64 5.47
N HIS A 71 9.31 3.45 5.28
CA HIS A 71 10.50 3.22 4.46
C HIS A 71 10.37 1.92 3.65
N GLU A 72 11.30 1.68 2.74
CA GLU A 72 11.24 0.59 1.77
C GLU A 72 11.20 -0.83 2.36
N GLN A 73 11.72 -1.01 3.58
CA GLN A 73 11.83 -2.31 4.26
C GLN A 73 10.68 -2.58 5.25
N VAL A 74 9.73 -1.63 5.42
CA VAL A 74 8.58 -1.88 6.29
C VAL A 74 7.74 -3.03 5.74
N LEU A 75 7.26 -3.89 6.64
CA LEU A 75 6.37 -4.97 6.23
C LEU A 75 4.99 -4.41 5.92
N VAL A 76 4.52 -4.70 4.71
CA VAL A 76 3.19 -4.38 4.22
C VAL A 76 2.45 -5.69 3.99
N ARG A 77 1.17 -5.72 4.36
CA ARG A 77 0.27 -6.84 4.09
C ARG A 77 -1.08 -6.34 3.59
N ARG A 78 -1.81 -7.20 2.87
CA ARG A 78 -3.20 -6.98 2.52
C ARG A 78 -4.05 -7.00 3.79
N THR A 79 -4.91 -6.01 3.93
CA THR A 79 -5.88 -5.98 5.02
C THR A 79 -6.86 -7.14 4.84
N ALA A 80 -7.05 -7.94 5.88
CA ALA A 80 -8.01 -9.04 5.85
C ALA A 80 -9.42 -8.49 5.61
N ALA A 81 -10.17 -9.14 4.72
CA ALA A 81 -11.58 -8.83 4.52
C ALA A 81 -12.37 -9.31 5.76
N GLY A 82 -12.47 -8.45 6.78
CA GLY A 82 -13.35 -8.68 7.93
C GLY A 82 -12.73 -8.50 9.31
N GLU A 83 -12.11 -7.36 9.62
CA GLU A 83 -11.91 -6.89 11.00
C GLU A 83 -12.02 -5.35 11.10
N ARG A 84 -13.04 -4.76 10.46
CA ARG A 84 -13.42 -3.35 10.68
C ARG A 84 -14.90 -3.24 11.04
N GLU A 85 -15.28 -3.94 12.10
CA GLU A 85 -16.51 -3.67 12.84
C GLU A 85 -16.22 -3.90 14.32
N ARG A 86 -15.59 -2.92 14.96
CA ARG A 86 -15.67 -2.62 16.40
C ARG A 86 -15.30 -1.16 16.65
#